data_AF-A0A2E0WRU4-F1
#
_entry.id   AF-A0A2E0WRU4-F1
#
_cell.length_a   1.000
_cell.length_b   1.000
_cell.length_c   1.000
_cell.angle_alpha   90.00
_cell.angle_beta   90.00
_cell.angle_gamma   90.00
#
_symmetry.space_group_name_H-M   'P 1'
#
loop_
_entity.id
_entity.type
_entity.pdbx_description
1 polymer ?
#
loop_
_entity_poly.entity_id
_entity_poly.type
_entity_poly.pdbx_seq_one_letter_code
_entity_poly.pdbx_strand_id
1 'polypeptide(L)' 'MTELQALLFDVDGTLAETEEVHREAFNSAFAAAGLDWHWDQATYGDLLGVTGGRERIRFFLEK' A
#
# COMPACT_ATOMS: atom_id res chain seq x y z
N MET A 1 -27.16 19.96 22.49
CA MET A 1 -26.10 19.73 21.48
C MET A 1 -25.68 18.28 21.61
N THR A 2 -25.51 17.55 20.51
CA THR A 2 -24.94 16.19 20.56
C THR A 2 -23.43 16.30 20.70
N GLU A 3 -22.89 15.74 21.78
CA GLU A 3 -21.47 15.74 22.09
C GLU A 3 -20.77 14.64 21.28
N LEU A 4 -19.62 14.95 20.68
CA LEU A 4 -18.83 14.00 19.90
C LEU A 4 -18.41 12.82 20.78
N GLN A 5 -18.88 11.61 20.45
CA GLN A 5 -18.60 10.40 21.25
C GLN A 5 -17.36 9.65 20.77
N ALA A 6 -17.05 9.68 19.47
CA ALA A 6 -15.92 8.95 18.90
C ALA A 6 -15.47 9.51 17.55
N LEU A 7 -14.20 9.31 17.23
CA LEU A 7 -13.59 9.47 15.91
C LEU A 7 -12.84 8.19 15.57
N LEU A 8 -13.13 7.60 14.42
CA LEU A 8 -12.42 6.44 13.90
C LEU A 8 -11.50 6.91 12.78
N PHE A 9 -10.20 6.75 12.99
CA PHE A 9 -9.19 7.11 12.01
C PHE A 9 -8.74 5.87 11.27
N ASP A 10 -8.69 5.97 9.95
CA ASP A 10 -7.84 5.12 9.15
C ASP A 10 -6.36 5.44 9.44
N VAL A 11 -5.44 4.59 9.02
CA VAL A 11 -4.01 4.71 9.32
C VAL A 11 -3.27 5.33 8.15
N ASP A 12 -3.13 4.57 7.06
CA ASP A 12 -2.33 4.95 5.90
C ASP A 12 -2.99 6.09 5.13
N GLY A 13 -2.23 7.15 4.84
CA GLY A 13 -2.75 8.37 4.20
C GLY A 13 -3.67 9.24 5.07
N THR A 14 -4.06 8.76 6.26
CA THR A 14 -4.93 9.51 7.19
C THR A 14 -4.18 10.05 8.41
N LEU A 15 -3.45 9.19 9.14
CA LEU A 15 -2.59 9.65 10.25
C LEU A 15 -1.26 10.21 9.73
N ALA A 16 -0.75 9.64 8.64
CA ALA A 16 0.45 10.09 7.94
C ALA A 16 0.44 9.60 6.49
N GLU A 17 1.16 10.29 5.61
CA GLU A 17 1.46 9.77 4.27
C GLU A 17 2.50 8.66 4.38
N THR A 18 2.09 7.41 4.14
CA THR A 18 2.89 6.20 4.35
C THR A 18 3.09 5.37 3.09
N GLU A 19 2.46 5.73 1.97
CA GLU A 19 2.41 4.86 0.80
C GLU A 19 3.76 4.69 0.13
N GLU A 20 4.61 5.72 0.13
CA GLU A 20 5.97 5.60 -0.40
C GLU A 20 6.84 4.68 0.46
N VAL A 21 6.64 4.65 1.78
CA VAL A 21 7.35 3.73 2.67
C VAL A 21 6.90 2.28 2.41
N HIS A 22 5.61 2.06 2.20
CA HIS A 22 5.10 0.74 1.79
C HIS A 22 5.69 0.30 0.44
N ARG A 23 5.72 1.19 -0.56
CA ARG A 23 6.29 0.90 -1.89
C ARG A 23 7.77 0.48 -1.81
N GLU A 24 8.57 1.22 -1.04
CA GLU A 24 9.99 0.89 -0.81
C GLU A 24 10.14 -0.44 -0.07
N ALA A 25 9.28 -0.73 0.91
CA ALA A 25 9.28 -2.00 1.63
C ALA A 25 8.93 -3.19 0.73
N PHE A 26 7.94 -3.05 -0.16
CA PHE A 26 7.62 -4.06 -1.17
C PHE A 26 8.82 -4.36 -2.07
N ASN A 27 9.41 -3.33 -2.67
CA ASN A 27 10.57 -3.50 -3.56
C ASN A 27 11.77 -4.14 -2.84
N SER A 28 12.01 -3.75 -1.58
CA SER A 28 13.05 -4.35 -0.74
C SER A 28 12.76 -5.83 -0.47
N ALA A 29 11.50 -6.18 -0.21
CA ALA A 29 11.09 -7.57 0.02
C ALA A 29 11.20 -8.43 -1.26
N PHE A 30 10.84 -7.88 -2.43
CA PHE A 30 10.98 -8.56 -3.72
C PHE A 30 12.44 -8.86 -4.03
N ALA A 31 13.32 -7.87 -3.87
CA ALA A 31 14.76 -8.04 -4.04
C ALA A 31 15.33 -9.08 -3.08
N ALA A 32 14.93 -9.05 -1.79
CA ALA A 32 15.35 -10.04 -0.80
C ALA A 32 14.85 -11.46 -1.12
N ALA A 33 13.71 -11.59 -1.79
CA ALA A 33 13.16 -12.85 -2.26
C ALA A 33 13.77 -13.32 -3.62
N GLY A 34 14.67 -12.54 -4.23
CA GLY A 34 15.27 -12.85 -5.53
C GLY A 34 14.31 -12.68 -6.72
N LEU A 35 13.25 -11.89 -6.54
CA LEU A 35 12.30 -11.56 -7.60
C LEU A 35 12.80 -10.34 -8.37
N ASP A 36 12.59 -10.31 -9.68
CA ASP A 36 12.95 -9.20 -10.56
C ASP A 36 11.89 -8.08 -10.58
N TRP A 37 10.96 -8.11 -9.62
CA TRP A 37 9.86 -7.16 -9.53
C TRP A 37 10.34 -5.84 -8.93
N HIS A 38 9.95 -4.74 -9.57
CA HIS A 38 10.15 -3.40 -9.05
C HIS A 38 8.95 -2.53 -9.41
N TRP A 39 8.23 -2.07 -8.39
CA TRP A 39 7.12 -1.14 -8.54
C TRP A 39 7.63 0.30 -8.43
N ASP A 40 7.60 1.01 -9.55
CA ASP A 40 7.76 2.46 -9.56
C ASP A 40 6.49 3.16 -9.04
N GLN A 41 6.53 4.50 -8.92
CA GLN A 41 5.39 5.26 -8.39
C GLN A 41 4.14 5.12 -9.26
N ALA A 42 4.28 5.06 -10.58
CA ALA A 42 3.14 4.92 -11.50
C ALA A 42 2.48 3.55 -11.34
N THR A 43 3.27 2.49 -11.34
CA THR A 43 2.81 1.10 -11.12
C THR A 43 2.18 0.98 -9.74
N TYR A 44 2.80 1.51 -8.70
CA TYR A 44 2.25 1.45 -7.35
C TYR A 44 0.95 2.24 -7.23
N GLY A 45 0.86 3.40 -7.87
CA GLY A 45 -0.36 4.21 -7.95
C GLY A 45 -1.54 3.44 -8.55
N ASP A 46 -1.33 2.69 -9.63
CA ASP A 46 -2.35 1.79 -10.19
C ASP A 46 -2.74 0.68 -9.19
N LEU A 47 -1.75 0.13 -8.48
CA LEU A 47 -1.91 -0.96 -7.52
C LEU A 47 -2.59 -0.52 -6.20
N LEU A 48 -2.59 0.77 -5.86
CA LEU A 48 -3.30 1.32 -4.70
C LEU A 48 -4.83 1.18 -4.82
N GLY A 49 -5.36 1.00 -6.04
CA GLY A 49 -6.76 0.67 -6.26
C GLY A 49 -7.19 -0.69 -5.68
N VAL A 50 -6.23 -1.54 -5.31
CA VAL A 50 -6.46 -2.82 -4.62
C VAL A 50 -6.02 -2.69 -3.17
N THR A 51 -6.95 -2.85 -2.24
CA THR A 51 -6.68 -2.80 -0.80
C THR A 51 -6.04 -4.10 -0.33
N GLY A 52 -5.10 -3.99 0.61
CA GLY A 52 -4.37 -5.14 1.17
C GLY A 52 -3.16 -5.56 0.36
N GLY A 53 -2.00 -5.72 1.03
CA GLY A 53 -0.74 -6.02 0.36
C GLY A 53 -0.72 -7.38 -0.38
N ARG A 54 -1.38 -8.40 0.17
CA ARG A 54 -1.46 -9.73 -0.47
C ARG A 54 -2.33 -9.69 -1.72
N GLU A 55 -3.49 -9.06 -1.62
CA GLU A 55 -4.43 -8.87 -2.71
C GLU A 55 -3.78 -8.06 -3.85
N ARG A 56 -3.01 -7.03 -3.49
CA ARG A 56 -2.22 -6.23 -4.43
C ARG A 56 -1.18 -7.03 -5.20
N ILE A 57 -0.40 -7.87 -4.51
CA ILE A 57 0.58 -8.77 -5.17
C ILE A 57 -0.15 -9.73 -6.11
N ARG A 58 -1.27 -10.33 -5.67
CA ARG A 58 -2.05 -11.22 -6.53
C ARG A 58 -2.57 -10.50 -7.77
N PHE A 59 -3.12 -9.30 -7.60
CA PHE A 59 -3.60 -8.51 -8.74
C PHE A 59 -2.47 -8.17 -9.72
N PHE A 60 -1.28 -7.84 -9.23
CA PHE A 60 -0.09 -7.62 -10.06
C PHE A 60 0.30 -8.86 -10.89
N LEU A 61 0.14 -10.07 -10.34
CA LEU A 61 0.43 -11.32 -11.03
C LEU A 61 -0.64 -11.74 -12.06
N GLU A 62 -1.87 -11.26 -11.91
CA GLU A 62 -3.00 -11.59 -12.78
C GLU A 62 -3.15 -10.60 -13.95
N LYS A 63 -2.46 -9.46 -13.90
CA LYS A 63 -2.46 -8.40 -14.92
C LYS A 63 -1.48 -8.72 -16.05
#